data_AF-A0A7S2ES91-F1
#
_entry.id   AF-A0A7S2ES91-F1
#
_cell.length_a   1.000
_cell.length_b   1.000
_cell.length_c   1.000
_cell.angle_alpha   90.00
_cell.angle_beta   90.00
_cell.angle_gamma   90.00
#
_symmetry.space_group_name_H-M   'P 1'
#
loop_
_entity.id
_entity.type
_entity.pdbx_description
1 polymer ?
#
loop_
_entity_poly.entity_id
_entity_poly.type
_entity_poly.pdbx_seq_one_letter_code
_entity_poly.pdbx_strand_id
1 'polypeptide(L)'
;AAMRFATSRPMIRVMCQAFGCPRVGGMDFRHLVNSLPNLKMMRVEHGHDPWVSAPEDKPWSHVGHTIVISGSDKGGGGGEAGNSGERGDSASSSSSLSPASPAPPP
;
A
#
# COMPACT_ATOMS: atom_id res chain seq x y z
N ALA A 1 5.67 12.36 4.79
CA ALA A 1 5.64 12.81 6.21
C ALA A 1 5.14 11.73 7.16
N ALA A 2 3.97 11.14 6.92
CA ALA A 2 3.34 10.16 7.83
C ALA A 2 4.24 8.93 8.15
N MET A 3 4.92 8.35 7.15
CA MET A 3 5.88 7.26 7.35
C MET A 3 6.97 7.61 8.36
N ARG A 4 7.63 8.77 8.20
CA ARG A 4 8.70 9.21 9.11
C ARG A 4 8.17 9.41 10.52
N PHE A 5 6.98 10.00 10.65
CA PHE A 5 6.35 10.20 11.95
C PHE A 5 6.03 8.86 12.64
N ALA A 6 5.41 7.92 11.93
CA ALA A 6 5.09 6.58 12.42
C ALA A 6 6.37 5.81 12.83
N THR A 7 7.44 5.92 12.04
CA THR A 7 8.75 5.31 12.34
C THR A 7 9.36 5.89 13.60
N SER A 8 9.28 7.22 13.78
CA SER A 8 9.85 7.90 14.95
C SER A 8 9.08 7.68 16.25
N ARG A 9 7.82 7.24 16.16
CA ARG A 9 6.91 7.10 17.32
C ARG A 9 6.12 5.79 17.21
N PRO A 10 6.76 4.64 17.46
CA PRO A 10 6.13 3.32 17.24
C PRO A 10 4.91 3.07 18.14
N MET A 11 4.83 3.74 19.30
CA MET A 11 3.69 3.62 20.22
C MET A 11 2.46 4.45 19.81
N ILE A 12 2.58 5.35 18.82
CA ILE A 12 1.48 6.20 18.37
C ILE A 12 0.90 5.64 17.08
N ARG A 13 -0.42 5.47 17.03
CA ARG A 13 -1.15 5.16 15.79
C ARG A 13 -1.29 6.41 14.94
N VAL A 14 -0.93 6.30 13.67
CA VAL A 14 -0.92 7.38 12.68
C VAL A 14 -1.89 7.00 11.57
N MET A 15 -2.82 7.90 11.25
CA MET A 15 -3.66 7.78 10.06
C MET A 15 -3.33 8.95 9.13
N CYS A 16 -3.13 8.66 7.85
CA CYS A 16 -2.92 9.66 6.82
C CYS A 16 -3.91 9.41 5.69
N GLN A 17 -4.62 10.47 5.29
CA GLN A 17 -5.47 10.48 4.12
C GLN A 17 -4.91 11.50 3.13
N ALA A 18 -4.47 11.01 1.97
CA ALA A 18 -3.94 11.84 0.91
C ALA A 18 -4.95 11.96 -0.24
N PHE A 19 -5.11 13.16 -0.78
CA PHE A 19 -6.03 13.45 -1.88
C PHE A 19 -5.22 13.80 -3.13
N GLY A 20 -5.63 13.30 -4.30
CA GLY A 20 -5.05 13.68 -5.61
C GLY A 20 -3.53 13.52 -5.67
N CYS A 21 -2.99 12.50 -4.98
CA CYS A 21 -1.55 12.39 -4.78
C CYS A 21 -0.88 11.53 -5.86
N PRO A 22 0.26 11.98 -6.43
CA PRO A 22 1.02 11.23 -7.41
C PRO A 22 1.61 9.95 -6.81
N ARG A 23 2.19 9.10 -7.67
CA ARG A 23 2.98 7.94 -7.26
C ARG A 23 4.27 8.41 -6.58
N VAL A 24 4.65 7.76 -5.48
CA VAL A 24 5.83 8.15 -4.70
C VAL A 24 6.62 6.90 -4.34
N GLY A 25 7.87 6.84 -4.77
CA GLY A 25 8.77 5.71 -4.51
C GLY A 25 8.51 4.49 -5.40
N GLY A 26 9.45 3.53 -5.34
CA GLY A 26 9.31 2.21 -5.97
C GLY A 26 8.61 1.21 -5.05
N MET A 27 8.64 -0.08 -5.43
CA MET A 27 8.04 -1.16 -4.65
C MET A 27 8.59 -1.26 -3.22
N ASP A 28 9.89 -1.05 -3.02
CA ASP A 28 10.50 -1.11 -1.68
C ASP A 28 9.93 -0.07 -0.74
N PHE A 29 9.66 1.14 -1.25
CA PHE A 29 9.03 2.19 -0.46
C PHE A 29 7.59 1.81 -0.08
N ARG A 30 6.84 1.22 -1.01
CA ARG A 30 5.51 0.68 -0.73
C ARG A 30 5.56 -0.41 0.33
N HIS A 31 6.49 -1.35 0.24
CA HIS A 31 6.67 -2.43 1.22
C HIS A 31 7.02 -1.87 2.60
N LEU A 32 7.96 -0.92 2.66
CA LEU A 32 8.33 -0.26 3.90
C LEU A 32 7.12 0.40 4.56
N VAL A 33 6.35 1.20 3.82
CA VAL A 33 5.18 1.89 4.41
C VAL A 33 4.12 0.89 4.86
N ASN A 34 3.86 -0.16 4.08
CA ASN A 34 2.87 -1.18 4.42
C ASN A 34 3.31 -2.08 5.59
N SER A 35 4.62 -2.18 5.86
CA SER A 35 5.16 -2.92 7.01
C SER A 35 4.98 -2.21 8.35
N LEU A 36 4.65 -0.91 8.37
CA LEU A 36 4.49 -0.14 9.60
C LEU A 36 3.10 -0.43 10.22
N PRO A 37 3.03 -1.21 11.32
CA PRO A 37 1.74 -1.66 11.88
C PRO A 37 0.96 -0.52 12.53
N ASN A 38 1.64 0.57 12.88
CA ASN A 38 1.06 1.76 13.49
C ASN A 38 0.67 2.83 12.47
N LEU A 39 0.78 2.56 11.16
CA LEU A 39 0.46 3.52 10.09
C LEU A 39 -0.68 3.01 9.20
N LYS A 40 -1.78 3.77 9.15
CA LYS A 40 -2.84 3.59 8.17
C LYS A 40 -2.72 4.65 7.09
N MET A 41 -2.40 4.23 5.87
CA MET A 41 -2.33 5.11 4.70
C MET A 41 -3.57 4.90 3.82
N MET A 42 -4.35 5.96 3.63
CA MET A 42 -5.50 6.02 2.74
C MET A 42 -5.26 7.07 1.66
N ARG A 43 -5.73 6.78 0.45
CA ARG A 43 -5.64 7.67 -0.70
C ARG A 43 -7.03 7.85 -1.28
N VAL A 44 -7.36 9.08 -1.64
CA VAL A 44 -8.61 9.44 -2.31
C VAL A 44 -8.22 10.07 -3.63
N GLU A 45 -8.69 9.47 -4.71
CA GLU A 45 -8.39 9.89 -6.07
C GLU A 45 -9.68 10.24 -6.79
N HIS A 46 -9.62 11.21 -7.67
CA HIS A 46 -10.67 11.43 -8.65
C HIS A 46 -10.30 10.70 -9.93
N GLY A 47 -11.24 9.93 -10.51
CA GLY A 47 -10.94 9.05 -11.65
C GLY A 47 -10.33 9.74 -12.87
N HIS A 48 -10.58 11.05 -13.03
CA HIS A 48 -10.06 11.87 -14.12
C HIS A 48 -8.94 12.83 -13.70
N ASP A 49 -8.31 12.64 -12.54
CA ASP A 49 -7.20 13.48 -12.09
C ASP A 49 -5.87 13.02 -12.72
N PRO A 50 -5.27 13.81 -13.65
CA PRO A 50 -4.02 13.45 -14.31
C PRO A 50 -2.81 13.48 -13.35
N TRP A 51 -2.92 14.10 -12.18
CA TRP A 51 -1.81 14.16 -11.22
C TRP A 51 -1.62 12.86 -10.46
N VAL A 52 -2.64 12.00 -10.44
CA VAL A 52 -2.56 10.70 -9.79
C VAL A 52 -1.63 9.75 -10.57
N SER A 53 -1.61 9.82 -11.90
CA SER A 53 -0.76 8.94 -12.73
C SER A 53 0.70 9.38 -12.78
N ALA A 54 0.99 10.65 -12.47
CA ALA A 54 2.36 11.16 -12.48
C ALA A 54 3.22 10.56 -11.34
N PRO A 55 4.54 10.39 -11.54
CA PRO A 55 5.27 10.48 -12.81
C PRO A 55 5.12 9.21 -13.65
N GLU A 56 5.14 9.33 -14.99
CA GLU A 56 4.93 8.19 -15.91
C GLU A 56 6.25 7.46 -16.28
N ASP A 57 7.39 8.14 -16.09
CA ASP A 57 8.68 7.76 -16.70
C ASP A 57 9.42 6.61 -15.98
N LYS A 58 8.94 6.18 -14.81
CA LYS A 58 9.55 5.13 -13.98
C LYS A 58 8.47 4.26 -13.33
N PRO A 59 8.80 3.05 -12.83
CA PRO A 59 7.86 2.19 -12.10
C PRO A 59 7.57 2.73 -10.70
N TRP A 60 7.02 3.94 -10.62
CA TRP A 60 6.55 4.52 -9.38
C TRP A 60 5.31 3.77 -8.91
N SER A 61 5.21 3.56 -7.61
CA SER A 61 4.12 2.83 -6.99
C SER A 61 3.32 3.71 -6.05
N HIS A 62 2.02 3.46 -6.02
CA HIS A 62 1.15 4.00 -4.98
C HIS A 62 1.29 3.21 -3.68
N VAL A 63 0.94 3.87 -2.58
CA VAL A 63 1.10 3.34 -1.22
C VAL A 63 -0.20 3.47 -0.43
N GLY A 64 -0.56 2.45 0.35
CA GLY A 64 -1.80 2.41 1.11
C GLY A 64 -3.02 1.98 0.29
N HIS A 65 -4.20 2.14 0.88
CA HIS A 65 -5.47 1.80 0.23
C HIS A 65 -6.02 2.97 -0.57
N THR A 66 -6.57 2.70 -1.75
CA THR A 66 -7.13 3.73 -2.64
C THR A 66 -8.65 3.69 -2.63
N ILE A 67 -9.26 4.87 -2.58
CA ILE A 67 -10.67 5.13 -2.83
C ILE A 67 -10.73 6.00 -4.08
N VAL A 68 -11.38 5.51 -5.13
CA VAL A 68 -11.55 6.25 -6.39
C VAL A 68 -12.96 6.81 -6.44
N ILE A 69 -13.07 8.13 -6.62
CA ILE A 69 -14.33 8.84 -6.83
C ILE A 69 -14.45 9.10 -8.33
N SER A 70 -15.24 8.29 -9.01
CA SER A 70 -15.65 8.53 -10.40
C SER A 70 -17.01 9.21 -10.37
N GLY A 71 -17.15 10.34 -11.05
CA GLY A 71 -18.44 11.03 -11.15
C GLY A 71 -19.48 10.12 -11.78
N SER A 72 -20.62 9.93 -11.13
CA SER A 72 -21.77 9.26 -11.75
C SER A 72 -22.45 10.28 -12.67
N ASP A 73 -22.13 10.26 -13.97
CA ASP A 73 -22.99 10.90 -14.96
C ASP A 73 -24.32 10.13 -14.99
N LYS A 74 -25.33 10.70 -14.31
CA LYS A 74 -26.77 10.37 -14.31
C LYS A 74 -27.23 8.99 -13.81
N GLY A 75 -28.14 9.05 -12.83
CA GLY A 75 -29.28 8.12 -12.72
C GLY A 75 -29.01 6.81 -11.98
N GLY A 76 -29.87 6.47 -11.03
CA GLY A 76 -29.74 5.24 -10.25
C GLY A 76 -29.87 3.97 -11.08
N GLY A 77 -29.26 2.90 -10.57
CA GLY A 77 -29.53 1.53 -11.00
C GLY A 77 -28.34 0.58 -10.85
N GLY A 78 -28.43 -0.32 -9.86
CA GLY A 78 -27.79 -1.63 -9.91
C GLY A 78 -26.34 -1.69 -9.43
N GLY A 79 -26.14 -2.31 -8.26
CA GLY A 79 -24.83 -2.84 -7.90
C GLY A 79 -24.47 -4.02 -8.80
N GLU A 80 -23.18 -4.14 -9.14
CA GLU A 80 -22.62 -5.40 -9.64
C GLU A 80 -21.35 -5.70 -8.86
N ALA A 81 -21.48 -6.69 -7.98
CA ALA A 81 -20.38 -7.44 -7.42
C ALA A 81 -19.86 -8.39 -8.50
N GLY A 82 -18.57 -8.32 -8.83
CA GLY A 82 -17.96 -9.19 -9.83
C GLY A 82 -16.47 -9.36 -9.58
N ASN A 83 -16.13 -10.33 -8.73
CA ASN A 83 -14.78 -10.89 -8.54
C ASN A 83 -14.59 -12.07 -9.51
N SER A 84 -13.50 -12.15 -10.27
CA SER A 84 -12.84 -13.43 -10.61
C SER A 84 -11.54 -13.27 -11.42
N GLY A 85 -10.53 -14.07 -11.03
CA GLY A 85 -9.33 -14.42 -11.80
C GLY A 85 -8.03 -14.07 -11.07
N GLU A 86 -7.16 -14.97 -10.60
CA GLU A 86 -7.01 -16.42 -10.82
C GLU A 86 -6.32 -17.07 -9.61
N ARG A 87 -6.73 -18.31 -9.28
CA ARG A 87 -6.04 -19.22 -8.35
C ARG A 87 -4.87 -19.86 -9.09
N GLY A 88 -3.67 -19.74 -8.56
CA GLY A 88 -2.51 -20.54 -8.94
C GLY A 88 -1.94 -21.22 -7.70
N ASP A 89 -2.28 -22.49 -7.52
CA ASP A 89 -1.66 -23.42 -6.58
C ASP A 89 -0.17 -23.59 -6.91
N SER A 90 0.70 -23.45 -5.91
CA SER A 90 2.03 -24.06 -5.89
C SER A 90 2.48 -24.20 -4.44
N ALA A 91 2.10 -25.33 -3.84
CA ALA A 91 2.78 -25.86 -2.68
C ALA A 91 4.23 -26.17 -3.05
N SER A 92 5.18 -25.61 -2.30
CA SER A 92 6.55 -26.11 -2.23
C SER A 92 7.08 -25.82 -0.83
N SER A 93 6.82 -26.75 0.06
CA SER A 93 7.49 -26.92 1.34
C SER A 93 9.00 -27.01 1.11
N SER A 94 9.77 -26.13 1.73
CA SER A 94 11.13 -26.49 2.17
C SER A 94 11.45 -25.72 3.45
N SER A 95 11.45 -26.46 4.54
CA SER A 95 11.98 -26.06 5.83
C SER A 95 13.51 -26.06 5.77
N SER A 96 14.13 -24.92 6.04
CA SER A 96 15.52 -24.88 6.52
C SER A 96 15.59 -23.98 7.75
N LEU A 97 15.50 -24.62 8.91
CA LEU A 97 15.92 -24.05 10.18
C LEU A 97 17.44 -23.91 10.12
N SER A 98 17.96 -22.70 10.32
CA SER A 98 19.37 -22.49 10.67
C SER A 98 19.47 -21.85 12.06
N PRO A 99 20.38 -22.35 12.92
CA PRO A 99 20.36 -22.12 14.36
C PRO A 99 20.85 -20.74 14.79
N ALA A 100 20.38 -20.32 15.96
CA ALA A 100 20.77 -19.12 16.68
C ALA A 100 22.29 -19.08 16.95
N SER A 101 22.94 -17.96 16.61
CA SER A 101 24.31 -17.67 17.06
C SER A 101 24.34 -17.48 18.58
N PRO A 102 25.25 -18.15 19.31
CA PRO A 102 25.48 -17.87 20.73
C PRO A 102 26.27 -16.56 20.93
N ALA A 103 25.89 -15.84 21.98
CA ALA A 103 26.58 -14.63 22.46
C ALA A 103 28.02 -14.94 22.93
N PRO A 104 28.98 -14.02 22.77
CA PRO A 104 30.30 -14.17 23.36
C PRO A 104 30.26 -13.91 24.89
N PRO A 105 30.94 -14.73 25.71
CA PRO A 105 31.12 -14.49 27.15
C PRO A 105 32.24 -13.44 27.41
N PRO A 106 32.41 -12.96 28.67
CA PRO A 106 32.88 -11.61 29.00
C PRO A 106 34.35 -11.30 28.68
#